data_AF-A0A942LA66-F1
#
_entry.id   AF-A0A942LA66-F1
#
_cell.length_a   1.000
_cell.length_b   1.000
_cell.length_c   1.000
_cell.angle_alpha   90.00
_cell.angle_beta   90.00
_cell.angle_gamma   90.00
#
_symmetry.space_group_name_H-M   'P 1'
#
loop_
_entity.id
_entity.type
_entity.pdbx_description
1 polymer ?
#
loop_
_entity_poly.entity_id
_entity_poly.type
_entity_poly.pdbx_seq_one_letter_code
_entity_poly.pdbx_strand_id
1 'polypeptide(L)' 'MAITASMVAELRAKTDAPMMECKKALTEAEGDMAKAEELLRVKLGTKAGKAASR' A
#
# COMPACT_ATOMS: atom_id res chain seq x y z
N MET A 1 -16.59 -1.11 -4.49
CA MET A 1 -15.68 -0.39 -5.42
C MET A 1 -14.87 -1.42 -6.20
N ALA A 2 -14.79 -1.33 -7.53
CA ALA A 2 -13.91 -2.22 -8.30
C ALA A 2 -12.50 -1.64 -8.36
N ILE A 3 -11.55 -2.20 -7.60
CA ILE A 3 -10.14 -1.82 -7.69
C ILE A 3 -9.60 -2.26 -9.05
N THR A 4 -9.15 -1.31 -9.86
CA THR A 4 -8.60 -1.62 -11.19
C THR A 4 -7.11 -1.93 -11.11
N ALA A 5 -6.59 -2.68 -12.09
CA ALA A 5 -5.15 -2.95 -12.20
C ALA A 5 -4.33 -1.65 -12.34
N SER A 6 -4.90 -0.63 -12.99
CA SER A 6 -4.26 0.69 -13.12
C SER A 6 -4.08 1.38 -11.77
N MET A 7 -5.09 1.35 -10.90
CA MET A 7 -4.99 1.93 -9.56
C MET A 7 -3.91 1.24 -8.73
N VAL A 8 -3.84 -0.10 -8.81
CA VAL A 8 -2.79 -0.88 -8.11
C VAL A 8 -1.40 -0.52 -8.64
N ALA A 9 -1.25 -0.40 -9.97
CA ALA A 9 0.01 -0.03 -10.60
C ALA A 9 0.45 1.39 -10.25
N GLU A 10 -0.49 2.35 -10.23
CA GLU A 10 -0.22 3.74 -9.84
C GLU A 10 0.22 3.83 -8.37
N LEU A 11 -0.49 3.15 -7.46
CA LEU A 11 -0.14 3.13 -6.05
C LEU A 11 1.25 2.50 -5.82
N ARG A 12 1.55 1.42 -6.55
CA ARG A 12 2.87 0.79 -6.52
C ARG A 12 3.96 1.74 -7.01
N ALA A 13 3.73 2.47 -8.10
CA ALA A 13 4.71 3.42 -8.63
C ALA A 13 4.99 4.59 -7.66
N LYS A 14 4.01 4.99 -6.84
CA LYS A 14 4.18 6.07 -5.84
C LYS A 14 4.86 5.61 -4.56
N THR A 15 4.62 4.36 -4.14
CA THR A 15 5.02 3.88 -2.81
C THR A 15 6.14 2.83 -2.85
N ASP A 16 6.47 2.31 -4.03
CA ASP A 16 7.34 1.15 -4.26
C ASP A 16 6.94 -0.11 -3.47
N ALA A 17 5.72 -0.15 -2.95
CA ALA A 17 5.22 -1.28 -2.17
C ALA A 17 4.98 -2.52 -3.05
N PRO A 18 5.01 -3.73 -2.46
CA PRO A 18 4.64 -4.95 -3.18
C PRO A 18 3.24 -4.86 -3.79
N MET A 19 3.09 -5.35 -5.03
CA MET A 19 1.83 -5.31 -5.80
C MET A 19 0.60 -5.77 -5.01
N MET A 20 0.75 -6.86 -4.23
CA MET A 20 -0.34 -7.41 -3.41
C MET A 20 -0.68 -6.53 -2.20
N GLU A 21 0.30 -5.84 -1.63
CA GLU A 21 0.05 -4.90 -0.53
C GLU A 21 -0.66 -3.65 -1.06
N CYS A 22 -0.31 -3.18 -2.26
CA CYS A 22 -1.03 -2.09 -2.94
C CYS A 22 -2.50 -2.46 -3.18
N LYS A 23 -2.77 -3.67 -3.68
CA LYS A 23 -4.14 -4.16 -3.90
C LYS A 23 -4.94 -4.24 -2.59
N LYS A 24 -4.33 -4.76 -1.51
CA LYS A 24 -4.98 -4.84 -0.19
C LYS A 24 -5.25 -3.45 0.39
N ALA A 25 -4.27 -2.55 0.34
CA ALA A 25 -4.41 -1.18 0.83
C ALA A 25 -5.53 -0.44 0.10
N LEU A 26 -5.62 -0.57 -1.22
CA LEU A 26 -6.72 -0.02 -2.00
C LEU A 26 -8.06 -0.65 -1.65
N THR A 27 -8.10 -1.95 -1.39
CA THR A 27 -9.33 -2.63 -0.96
C THR A 27 -9.81 -2.12 0.40
N GLU A 28 -8.91 -1.98 1.37
CA GLU A 28 -9.21 -1.44 2.71
C GLU A 28 -9.54 0.05 2.70
N ALA A 29 -8.95 0.79 1.77
CA ALA A 29 -9.24 2.19 1.53
C ALA A 29 -10.46 2.41 0.62
N GLU A 30 -11.15 1.34 0.21
CA GLU A 30 -12.30 1.39 -0.71
C GLU A 30 -12.00 2.12 -2.03
N GLY A 31 -10.75 2.09 -2.48
CA GLY A 31 -10.27 2.76 -3.69
C GLY A 31 -9.72 4.18 -3.48
N ASP A 32 -9.69 4.68 -2.24
CA ASP A 32 -9.05 5.95 -1.92
C ASP A 32 -7.51 5.82 -1.96
N MET A 33 -6.89 6.50 -2.92
CA MET A 33 -5.45 6.45 -3.14
C MET A 33 -4.67 7.05 -1.96
N ALA A 34 -5.11 8.19 -1.42
CA ALA A 34 -4.41 8.87 -0.33
C ALA A 34 -4.43 8.02 0.94
N LYS A 35 -5.60 7.44 1.26
CA LYS A 35 -5.75 6.53 2.38
C LYS A 35 -4.97 5.23 2.18
N ALA A 36 -4.91 4.69 0.96
CA ALA A 36 -4.10 3.51 0.66
C ALA A 36 -2.59 3.77 0.79
N GLU A 37 -2.11 4.94 0.36
CA GLU A 37 -0.71 5.37 0.54
C GLU A 37 -0.36 5.45 2.04
N GLU A 38 -1.23 6.05 2.85
CA GLU A 38 -1.01 6.15 4.30
C GLU A 38 -1.03 4.77 4.98
N LEU A 39 -1.97 3.90 4.60
CA LEU A 39 -2.02 2.52 5.07
C LEU A 39 -0.70 1.77 4.77
N LEU A 40 -0.16 1.93 3.56
CA LEU A 40 1.11 1.32 3.18
C LEU A 40 2.27 1.90 3.99
N ARG A 41 2.33 3.23 4.17
CA ARG A 41 3.37 3.89 4.96
C ARG A 41 3.38 3.40 6.40
N VAL A 42 2.21 3.27 7.05
CA VAL A 42 2.11 2.76 8.43
C VAL A 42 2.46 1.27 8.50
N LYS A 43 1.93 0.43 7.60
CA LYS A 43 2.19 -1.03 7.59
C LYS A 43 3.63 -1.39 7.25
N LEU A 44 4.27 -0.65 6.34
CA LEU A 44 5.66 -0.90 5.94
C LEU A 44 6.67 -0.18 6.85
N GLY A 45 6.34 1.03 7.33
CA GLY A 45 7.16 1.75 8.30
C GLY A 45 7.26 1.01 9.65
N THR A 46 6.19 0.34 10.08
CA THR A 46 6.22 -0.53 11.28
C THR A 46 7.06 -1.80 11.07
N LYS A 47 7.14 -2.33 9.84
CA LYS A 47 8.06 -3.43 9.50
C LYS A 47 9.52 -2.98 9.48
N ALA A 48 9.82 -1.76 9.01
CA ALA A 48 11.17 -1.21 9.05
C ALA A 48 11.69 -1.03 10.49
N GLY A 49 10.81 -0.70 11.45
CA GLY A 49 11.16 -0.65 12.87
C GLY A 49 11.47 -2.02 13.50
N LYS A 50 10.90 -3.12 12.97
CA LYS A 50 11.18 -4.49 13.45
C LYS A 50 12.35 -5.16 12.73
N ALA A 51 12.74 -4.69 11.54
CA ALA A 51 13.92 -5.17 10.82
C ALA A 51 15.25 -4.56 11.35
N ALA A 52 15.19 -3.61 12.28
CA ALA A 52 16.37 -3.17 13.05
C ALA A 52 16.77 -4.16 14.16
N SER A 53 16.06 -5.28 14.32
CA SER A 53 16.47 -6.38 15.19
C SER A 53 16.53 -7.70 14.40
N ARG A 54 17.68 -7.87 13.74
CA ARG A 54 18.34 -9.15 13.39
C ARG A 54 17.81 -9.93 12.18
#